data_AF-A0A836L8E5-F1
#
_entry.id   AF-A0A836L8E5-F1
#
_cell.length_a   1.000
_cell.length_b   1.000
_cell.length_c   1.000
_cell.angle_alpha   90.00
_cell.angle_beta   90.00
_cell.angle_gamma   90.00
#
_symmetry.space_group_name_H-M   'P 1'
#
loop_
_entity.id
_entity.type
_entity.pdbx_description
1 polymer ?
#
loop_
_entity_poly.entity_id
_entity_poly.type
_entity_poly.pdbx_seq_one_letter_code
_entity_poly.pdbx_strand_id
1 'polypeptide(L)'
;MRSVKERDVAGMAAFELALQYSFIRQDRSYHFVQLLTALFSLVLFSQLAVLNALLVLPPLVPSLDANLEFLRAYSHPLLAALSLVALLLIRASKKRFIIEPGEQTMERLNRDILEPCLGMKFDTQTGMLFSDFRAGSLRGRENYYSIRYLGDQLPPLNSVSETKT
;
A
#
# COMPACT_ATOMS: atom_id res chain seq x y z
N MET A 1 -17.49 -26.12 28.52
CA MET A 1 -18.01 -25.00 27.71
C MET A 1 -17.11 -23.75 27.69
N ARG A 2 -16.38 -23.40 28.77
CA ARG A 2 -15.45 -22.23 28.75
C ARG A 2 -14.28 -22.37 27.75
N SER A 3 -13.66 -23.54 27.63
CA SER A 3 -12.50 -23.74 26.73
C SER A 3 -12.82 -23.65 25.23
N VAL A 4 -14.06 -23.98 24.82
CA VAL A 4 -14.49 -23.86 23.42
C VAL A 4 -14.60 -22.38 23.04
N LYS A 5 -15.19 -21.57 23.92
CA LYS A 5 -15.32 -20.12 23.74
C LYS A 5 -13.96 -19.40 23.73
N GLU A 6 -13.00 -19.86 24.51
CA GLU A 6 -11.62 -19.33 24.49
C GLU A 6 -10.85 -19.72 23.22
N ARG A 7 -11.04 -20.95 22.71
CA ARG A 7 -10.44 -21.39 21.45
C ARG A 7 -10.97 -20.61 20.25
N ASP A 8 -12.26 -20.30 20.22
CA ASP A 8 -12.85 -19.50 19.14
C ASP A 8 -12.31 -18.05 19.14
N VAL A 9 -12.07 -17.49 20.33
CA VAL A 9 -11.46 -16.15 20.47
C VAL A 9 -10.00 -16.14 20.03
N ALA A 10 -9.22 -17.16 20.42
CA ALA A 10 -7.82 -17.28 20.00
C ALA A 10 -7.70 -17.51 18.49
N GLY A 11 -8.59 -18.32 17.90
CA GLY A 11 -8.64 -18.55 16.46
C GLY A 11 -8.97 -17.29 15.68
N MET A 12 -9.95 -16.50 16.15
CA MET A 12 -10.32 -15.24 15.50
C MET A 12 -9.21 -14.20 15.59
N ALA A 13 -8.53 -14.09 16.74
CA ALA A 13 -7.38 -13.19 16.90
C ALA A 13 -6.18 -13.61 16.03
N ALA A 14 -5.92 -14.91 15.91
CA ALA A 14 -4.86 -15.41 15.04
C ALA A 14 -5.18 -15.14 13.55
N PHE A 15 -6.44 -15.27 13.16
CA PHE A 15 -6.90 -14.95 11.81
C PHE A 15 -6.79 -13.45 11.52
N GLU A 16 -7.19 -12.59 12.47
CA GLU A 16 -7.03 -11.14 12.36
C GLU A 16 -5.56 -10.73 12.18
N LEU A 17 -4.67 -11.26 13.01
CA LEU A 17 -3.23 -11.02 12.89
C LEU A 17 -2.67 -11.50 11.56
N ALA A 18 -3.16 -12.62 11.04
CA ALA A 18 -2.75 -13.12 9.73
C ALA A 18 -3.18 -12.18 8.60
N LEU A 19 -4.40 -11.60 8.67
CA LEU A 19 -4.88 -10.61 7.70
C LEU A 19 -4.10 -9.32 7.78
N GLN A 20 -3.85 -8.79 8.98
CA GLN A 20 -3.01 -7.61 9.19
C GLN A 20 -1.59 -7.82 8.64
N TYR A 21 -0.99 -8.98 8.91
CA TYR A 21 0.33 -9.32 8.36
C TYR A 21 0.32 -9.38 6.83
N SER A 22 -0.70 -10.00 6.24
CA SER A 22 -0.85 -10.07 4.78
C SER A 22 -0.98 -8.68 4.16
N PHE A 23 -1.81 -7.81 4.77
CA PHE A 23 -2.00 -6.43 4.35
C PHE A 23 -0.67 -5.66 4.34
N ILE A 24 0.06 -5.65 5.46
CA ILE A 24 1.34 -4.93 5.59
C ILE A 24 2.37 -5.44 4.59
N ARG A 25 2.44 -6.77 4.41
CA ARG A 25 3.39 -7.40 3.48
C ARG A 25 3.10 -6.97 2.04
N GLN A 26 1.84 -6.96 1.66
CA GLN A 26 1.43 -6.59 0.32
C GLN A 26 1.68 -5.11 0.04
N ASP A 27 1.38 -4.24 1.01
CA ASP A 27 1.59 -2.80 0.88
C ASP A 27 3.07 -2.43 0.75
N ARG A 28 3.94 -3.07 1.54
CA ARG A 28 5.40 -2.95 1.39
C ARG A 28 5.87 -3.39 0.01
N SER A 29 5.34 -4.50 -0.51
CA SER A 29 5.72 -5.00 -1.83
C SER A 29 5.27 -4.03 -2.94
N TYR A 30 4.08 -3.44 -2.80
CA TYR A 30 3.54 -2.46 -3.73
C TYR A 30 4.42 -1.20 -3.77
N HIS A 31 4.71 -0.61 -2.61
CA HIS A 31 5.58 0.57 -2.51
C HIS A 31 7.01 0.31 -2.96
N PHE A 32 7.55 -0.87 -2.69
CA PHE A 32 8.87 -1.26 -3.20
C PHE A 32 8.92 -1.29 -4.72
N VAL A 33 7.89 -1.87 -5.36
CA VAL A 33 7.79 -1.88 -6.83
C VAL A 33 7.56 -0.49 -7.39
N GLN A 34 6.77 0.36 -6.73
CA GLN A 34 6.62 1.77 -7.11
C GLN A 34 7.95 2.52 -7.03
N LEU A 35 8.73 2.34 -5.97
CA LEU A 35 10.04 2.94 -5.80
C LEU A 35 11.00 2.51 -6.92
N LEU A 36 11.08 1.22 -7.22
CA LEU A 36 11.87 0.71 -8.34
C LEU A 36 11.43 1.33 -9.67
N THR A 37 10.13 1.41 -9.90
CA THR A 37 9.58 2.05 -11.11
C THR A 37 10.02 3.51 -11.20
N ALA A 38 9.92 4.26 -10.10
CA ALA A 38 10.34 5.65 -10.03
C ALA A 38 11.83 5.80 -10.31
N LEU A 39 12.69 5.00 -9.67
CA LEU A 39 14.14 5.03 -9.87
C LEU A 39 14.53 4.75 -11.33
N PHE A 40 14.03 3.67 -11.93
CA PHE A 40 14.35 3.35 -13.31
C PHE A 40 13.77 4.36 -14.29
N SER A 41 12.60 4.93 -14.02
CA SER A 41 12.03 6.00 -14.84
C SER A 41 12.88 7.27 -14.78
N LEU A 42 13.37 7.67 -13.60
CA LEU A 42 14.25 8.81 -13.43
C LEU A 42 15.55 8.63 -14.21
N VAL A 43 16.16 7.44 -14.12
CA VAL A 43 17.37 7.12 -14.89
C VAL A 43 17.08 7.16 -16.39
N LEU A 44 15.96 6.58 -16.85
CA LEU A 44 15.59 6.59 -18.25
C LEU A 44 15.36 8.01 -18.78
N PHE A 45 14.54 8.81 -18.08
CA PHE A 45 14.22 10.18 -18.51
C PHE A 45 15.41 11.12 -18.45
N SER A 46 16.29 10.98 -17.44
CA SER A 46 17.53 11.78 -17.38
C SER A 46 18.45 11.44 -18.56
N GLN A 47 18.64 10.16 -18.88
CA GLN A 47 19.43 9.75 -20.05
C GLN A 47 18.81 10.21 -21.37
N LEU A 48 17.49 10.12 -21.52
CA LEU A 48 16.79 10.64 -22.70
C LEU A 48 16.92 12.17 -22.83
N ALA A 49 16.85 12.90 -21.72
CA ALA A 49 17.02 14.35 -21.71
C ALA A 49 18.45 14.74 -22.15
N VAL A 50 19.46 14.04 -21.64
CA VAL A 50 20.87 14.24 -22.04
C VAL A 50 21.06 13.92 -23.53
N LEU A 51 20.54 12.80 -24.02
CA LEU A 51 20.64 12.42 -25.42
C LEU A 51 19.91 13.41 -26.34
N ASN A 52 18.72 13.87 -25.96
CA ASN A 52 17.99 14.89 -26.71
C ASN A 52 18.75 16.22 -26.73
N ALA A 53 19.33 16.65 -25.61
CA ALA A 53 20.16 17.84 -25.56
C ALA A 53 21.41 17.73 -26.45
N LEU A 54 21.98 16.53 -26.60
CA LEU A 54 23.14 16.31 -27.47
C LEU A 54 22.80 16.15 -28.95
N LEU A 55 21.58 15.72 -29.29
CA LEU A 55 21.18 15.43 -30.68
C LEU A 55 20.35 16.53 -31.33
N VAL A 56 19.50 17.21 -30.55
CA VAL A 56 18.49 18.15 -31.06
C VAL A 56 18.93 19.60 -30.87
N LEU A 57 19.64 19.90 -29.79
CA LEU A 57 20.07 21.27 -29.49
C LEU A 57 21.18 21.80 -30.43
N PRO A 58 22.22 21.01 -30.78
CA PRO A 58 23.28 21.43 -31.72
C PRO A 58 22.79 21.95 -33.07
N PRO A 59 21.88 21.24 -33.80
CA PRO A 59 21.39 21.75 -35.08
C PRO A 59 20.48 22.98 -34.95
N LEU A 60 19.86 23.21 -33.77
CA LEU A 60 19.02 24.38 -33.53
C LEU A 60 19.83 25.60 -33.09
N VAL A 61 20.85 25.41 -32.25
CA VAL A 61 21.66 26.49 -31.67
C VAL A 61 23.14 26.10 -31.63
N PRO A 62 23.89 26.29 -32.73
CA PRO A 62 25.27 25.83 -32.87
C PRO A 62 26.26 26.44 -31.86
N SER A 63 25.94 27.62 -31.32
CA SER A 63 26.78 28.29 -30.32
C SER A 63 26.80 27.60 -28.95
N LEU A 64 25.90 26.64 -28.70
CA LEU A 64 25.88 25.86 -27.47
C LEU A 64 26.75 24.60 -27.51
N ASP A 65 27.29 24.20 -28.66
CA ASP A 65 27.99 22.92 -28.80
C ASP A 65 29.14 22.75 -27.80
N ALA A 66 29.99 23.79 -27.65
CA ALA A 66 31.10 23.75 -26.71
C ALA A 66 30.63 23.60 -25.24
N ASN A 67 29.44 24.11 -24.91
CA ASN A 67 28.83 23.95 -23.60
C ASN A 67 28.10 22.62 -23.43
N LEU A 68 27.80 21.88 -24.51
CA LEU A 68 27.11 20.60 -24.44
C LEU A 68 28.09 19.42 -24.42
N GLU A 69 29.35 19.61 -24.82
CA GLU A 69 30.37 18.55 -24.83
C GLU A 69 30.55 17.88 -23.45
N PHE A 70 30.40 18.61 -22.34
CA PHE A 70 30.51 18.02 -21.00
C PHE A 70 29.41 17.00 -20.71
N LEU A 71 28.21 17.16 -21.29
CA LEU A 71 27.08 16.23 -21.12
C LEU A 71 27.34 14.87 -21.78
N ARG A 72 28.23 14.83 -22.77
CA ARG A 72 28.60 13.60 -23.48
C ARG A 72 29.18 12.54 -22.54
N ALA A 73 29.93 12.97 -21.52
CA ALA A 73 30.48 12.07 -20.50
C ALA A 73 29.40 11.36 -19.66
N TYR A 74 28.20 11.95 -19.56
CA TYR A 74 27.06 11.42 -18.81
C TYR A 74 26.06 10.66 -19.68
N SER A 75 26.27 10.65 -21.00
CA SER A 75 25.45 9.89 -21.94
C SER A 75 25.85 8.42 -21.93
N HIS A 76 24.97 7.58 -21.40
CA HIS A 76 25.19 6.14 -21.29
C HIS A 76 24.02 5.39 -21.92
N PRO A 77 24.07 5.11 -23.23
CA PRO A 77 22.97 4.46 -23.95
C PRO A 77 22.67 3.06 -23.41
N LEU A 78 23.69 2.34 -22.93
CA LEU A 78 23.50 1.05 -22.26
C LEU A 78 22.69 1.20 -20.96
N LEU A 79 22.92 2.26 -20.19
CA LEU A 79 22.17 2.52 -18.95
C LEU A 79 20.69 2.79 -19.26
N ALA A 80 20.42 3.55 -20.33
CA ALA A 80 19.05 3.79 -20.80
C ALA A 80 18.37 2.51 -21.29
N ALA A 81 19.08 1.65 -22.02
CA ALA A 81 18.55 0.37 -22.47
C ALA A 81 18.24 -0.55 -21.28
N LEU A 82 19.14 -0.65 -20.30
CA LEU A 82 18.93 -1.46 -19.10
C LEU A 82 17.78 -0.95 -18.24
N SER A 83 17.64 0.37 -18.05
CA SER A 83 16.52 0.95 -17.30
C SER A 83 15.18 0.71 -18.02
N LEU A 84 15.15 0.80 -19.35
CA LEU A 84 13.96 0.46 -20.14
C LEU A 84 13.59 -1.02 -19.99
N VAL A 85 14.55 -1.93 -20.12
CA VAL A 85 14.32 -3.38 -19.94
C VAL A 85 13.80 -3.66 -18.52
N ALA A 86 14.39 -3.04 -17.49
CA ALA A 86 13.91 -3.17 -16.11
C ALA A 86 12.46 -2.70 -15.96
N LEU A 87 12.09 -1.54 -16.53
CA LEU A 87 10.71 -1.04 -16.51
C LEU A 87 9.74 -1.97 -17.24
N LEU A 88 10.15 -2.55 -18.37
CA LEU A 88 9.33 -3.52 -19.10
C LEU A 88 9.11 -4.80 -18.28
N LEU A 89 10.15 -5.29 -17.60
CA LEU A 89 10.04 -6.44 -16.70
C LEU A 89 9.14 -6.14 -15.50
N ILE A 90 9.26 -4.95 -14.90
CA ILE A 90 8.37 -4.51 -13.81
C ILE A 90 6.92 -4.40 -14.30
N ARG A 91 6.69 -3.89 -15.51
CA ARG A 91 5.35 -3.82 -16.09
C ARG A 91 4.78 -5.20 -16.40
N ALA A 92 5.61 -6.11 -16.93
CA ALA A 92 5.22 -7.48 -17.19
C ALA A 92 4.92 -8.24 -15.89
N SER A 93 5.71 -8.02 -14.83
CA SER A 93 5.49 -8.64 -13.52
C SER A 93 4.20 -8.14 -12.87
N LYS A 94 3.89 -6.83 -12.95
CA LYS A 94 2.58 -6.28 -12.50
C LYS A 94 1.38 -6.84 -13.26
N LYS A 95 1.53 -7.26 -14.51
CA LYS A 95 0.44 -7.92 -15.25
C LYS A 95 0.24 -9.36 -14.82
N ARG A 96 1.33 -10.05 -14.44
CA ARG A 96 1.31 -11.47 -14.06
C ARG A 96 0.95 -11.68 -12.59
N PHE A 97 1.44 -10.81 -11.72
CA PHE A 97 1.13 -10.77 -10.30
C PHE A 97 0.31 -9.51 -10.10
N ILE A 98 -0.93 -9.65 -9.63
CA ILE A 98 -1.81 -8.53 -9.30
C ILE A 98 -1.21 -7.86 -8.06
N ILE A 99 -0.23 -6.98 -8.26
CA ILE A 99 0.41 -6.20 -7.19
C ILE A 99 -0.46 -4.96 -7.00
N GLU A 100 -1.54 -5.14 -6.25
CA GLU A 100 -2.47 -4.10 -5.80
C GLU A 100 -2.07 -3.60 -4.40
N PRO A 101 -2.44 -2.36 -4.03
CA PRO A 101 -2.30 -1.87 -2.66
C PRO A 101 -3.03 -2.79 -1.67
N GLY A 102 -2.55 -2.81 -0.43
CA GLY A 102 -3.10 -3.68 0.61
C GLY A 102 -4.61 -3.50 0.80
N GLU A 103 -5.10 -2.26 0.69
CA GLU A 103 -6.52 -1.91 0.84
C GLU A 103 -7.40 -2.59 -0.22
N GLN A 104 -7.06 -2.43 -1.50
CA GLN A 104 -7.81 -3.05 -2.60
C GLN A 104 -7.80 -4.58 -2.50
N THR A 105 -6.70 -5.14 -2.01
CA THR A 105 -6.59 -6.58 -1.78
C THR A 105 -7.53 -7.04 -0.67
N MET A 106 -7.59 -6.30 0.44
CA MET A 106 -8.50 -6.62 1.54
C MET A 106 -9.96 -6.36 1.17
N GLU A 107 -10.28 -5.34 0.37
CA GLU A 107 -11.63 -5.13 -0.16
C GLU A 107 -12.08 -6.30 -1.04
N ARG A 108 -11.20 -6.80 -1.92
CA ARG A 108 -11.50 -8.00 -2.73
C ARG A 108 -11.64 -9.24 -1.86
N LEU A 109 -10.76 -9.41 -0.87
CA LEU A 109 -10.87 -10.52 0.07
C LEU A 109 -12.17 -10.47 0.88
N ASN A 110 -12.58 -9.27 1.29
CA ASN A 110 -13.85 -9.03 1.96
C ASN A 110 -15.03 -9.47 1.09
N ARG A 111 -15.09 -8.94 -0.14
CA ARG A 111 -16.20 -9.20 -1.07
C ARG A 111 -16.25 -10.65 -1.56
N ASP A 112 -15.11 -11.23 -1.88
CA ASP A 112 -15.04 -12.51 -2.59
C ASP A 112 -14.98 -13.71 -1.62
N ILE A 113 -14.53 -13.51 -0.36
CA ILE A 113 -14.33 -14.61 0.60
C ILE A 113 -14.95 -14.32 1.98
N LEU A 114 -14.56 -13.24 2.66
CA LEU A 114 -14.90 -13.05 4.08
C LEU A 114 -16.41 -12.84 4.29
N GLU A 115 -17.04 -11.97 3.48
CA GLU A 115 -18.48 -11.73 3.55
C GLU A 115 -19.29 -12.98 3.12
N PRO A 116 -19.04 -13.60 1.93
CA PRO A 116 -19.88 -14.72 1.47
C PRO A 116 -19.64 -16.04 2.22
N CYS A 117 -18.41 -16.34 2.65
CA CYS A 117 -18.08 -17.63 3.27
C CYS A 117 -18.08 -17.59 4.80
N LEU A 118 -17.78 -16.44 5.40
CA LEU A 118 -17.58 -16.31 6.85
C LEU A 118 -18.55 -15.32 7.50
N GLY A 119 -19.32 -14.53 6.73
CA GLY A 119 -20.17 -13.47 7.26
C GLY A 119 -19.38 -12.42 8.04
N MET A 120 -18.11 -12.24 7.66
CA MET A 120 -17.15 -11.37 8.32
C MET A 120 -16.61 -10.31 7.35
N LYS A 121 -16.14 -9.19 7.91
CA LYS A 121 -15.52 -8.10 7.18
C LYS A 121 -14.31 -7.60 7.94
N PHE A 122 -13.18 -7.52 7.26
CA PHE A 122 -11.96 -6.91 7.80
C PHE A 122 -11.96 -5.41 7.51
N ASP A 123 -11.87 -4.59 8.54
CA ASP A 123 -11.72 -3.14 8.41
C ASP A 123 -10.22 -2.79 8.39
N THR A 124 -9.78 -2.18 7.29
CA THR A 124 -8.38 -1.79 7.09
C THR A 124 -7.96 -0.63 7.99
N GLN A 125 -8.90 0.20 8.48
CA GLN A 125 -8.58 1.34 9.35
C GLN A 125 -8.34 0.90 10.80
N THR A 126 -9.18 0.01 11.30
CA THR A 126 -9.08 -0.49 12.68
C THR A 126 -8.20 -1.74 12.79
N GLY A 127 -8.00 -2.45 11.68
CA GLY A 127 -7.33 -3.75 11.63
C GLY A 127 -8.17 -4.90 12.18
N MET A 128 -9.46 -4.66 12.47
CA MET A 128 -10.32 -5.60 13.19
C MET A 128 -11.24 -6.38 12.23
N LEU A 129 -11.60 -7.61 12.61
CA LEU A 129 -12.66 -8.37 11.97
C LEU A 129 -14.02 -8.08 12.61
N PHE A 130 -14.98 -7.70 11.78
CA PHE A 130 -16.38 -7.54 12.13
C PHE A 130 -17.19 -8.71 11.60
N SER A 131 -18.27 -9.08 12.27
CA SER A 131 -19.32 -9.95 11.72
C SER A 131 -20.62 -9.18 11.75
N ASP A 132 -21.45 -9.33 10.72
CA ASP A 132 -22.72 -8.58 10.60
C ASP A 132 -23.67 -8.83 11.79
N PHE A 133 -23.48 -9.92 12.54
CA PHE A 133 -24.18 -10.20 13.80
C PHE A 133 -23.73 -9.35 15.01
N ARG A 134 -22.70 -8.51 14.88
CA ARG A 134 -22.19 -7.63 15.96
C ARG A 134 -22.25 -6.13 15.65
N ALA A 135 -22.79 -5.74 14.49
CA ALA A 135 -22.93 -4.33 14.10
C ALA A 135 -23.73 -3.49 15.13
N GLY A 136 -24.56 -4.11 15.97
CA GLY A 136 -25.32 -3.44 17.02
C GLY A 136 -24.66 -3.36 18.41
N SER A 137 -23.51 -4.01 18.67
CA SER A 137 -23.05 -4.26 20.05
C SER A 137 -21.73 -3.59 20.46
N LEU A 138 -21.00 -2.91 19.57
CA LEU A 138 -19.63 -2.45 19.86
C LEU A 138 -19.36 -0.98 19.53
N ARG A 139 -20.37 -0.10 19.66
CA ARG A 139 -20.08 1.31 19.98
C ARG A 139 -19.45 1.34 21.38
N GLY A 140 -18.12 1.23 21.47
CA GLY A 140 -17.39 1.44 22.73
C GLY A 140 -16.39 0.36 23.15
N ARG A 141 -15.93 -0.53 22.27
CA ARG A 141 -14.84 -1.45 22.63
C ARG A 141 -13.52 -1.00 21.99
N GLU A 142 -12.61 -0.61 22.86
CA GLU A 142 -11.28 -0.06 22.58
C GLU A 142 -10.47 -0.98 21.65
N ASN A 143 -9.81 -0.38 20.66
CA ASN A 143 -8.91 -1.07 19.73
C ASN A 143 -7.61 -1.47 20.45
N TYR A 144 -6.96 -2.55 20.01
CA TYR A 144 -5.66 -2.97 20.57
C TYR A 144 -4.58 -1.87 20.45
N TYR A 145 -4.71 -1.02 19.43
CA TYR A 145 -3.88 0.18 19.25
C TYR A 145 -4.13 1.26 20.32
N SER A 146 -5.38 1.49 20.74
CA SER A 146 -5.68 2.48 21.79
C SER A 146 -5.24 1.99 23.16
N ILE A 147 -5.41 0.69 23.45
CA ILE A 147 -4.98 0.08 24.72
C ILE A 147 -3.46 0.15 24.89
N ARG A 148 -2.70 0.11 23.79
CA ARG A 148 -1.22 0.03 23.83
C ARG A 148 -0.50 1.37 23.62
N TYR A 149 -1.14 2.33 22.97
CA TYR A 149 -0.50 3.60 22.57
C TYR A 149 -1.23 4.87 23.03
N LEU A 150 -2.48 4.78 23.51
CA LEU A 150 -3.24 5.89 24.10
C LEU A 150 -3.54 5.60 25.57
N GLY A 151 -2.48 5.43 26.37
CA GLY A 151 -2.60 5.53 27.82
C GLY A 151 -2.71 7.00 28.20
N ASP A 152 -3.74 7.35 28.96
CA ASP A 152 -4.01 8.66 29.57
C ASP A 152 -4.60 9.74 28.65
N GLN A 153 -5.90 9.65 28.36
CA GLN A 153 -6.84 10.80 28.49
C GLN A 153 -8.28 10.41 28.07
N LEU A 154 -9.16 10.27 29.05
CA LEU A 154 -10.62 10.27 28.87
C LEU A 154 -11.24 11.11 30.01
N PRO A 155 -11.93 12.22 29.73
CA PRO A 155 -12.93 12.75 30.65
C PRO A 155 -14.29 12.06 30.41
N PRO A 156 -15.18 12.04 31.42
CA PRO A 156 -16.28 11.08 31.52
C PRO A 156 -17.48 11.44 30.64
N LEU A 157 -18.18 10.38 30.19
CA LEU A 157 -19.44 10.41 29.47
C LEU A 157 -20.56 10.93 30.38
N ASN A 158 -21.12 12.11 30.12
CA ASN A 158 -22.36 12.54 30.76
C ASN A 158 -23.53 11.67 30.28
N SER A 159 -24.25 11.11 31.25
CA SER A 159 -25.46 10.30 31.10
C SER A 159 -26.58 11.07 30.41
N VAL A 160 -26.99 10.61 29.23
CA VAL A 160 -28.27 10.99 28.62
C VAL A 160 -29.35 10.10 29.26
N SER A 161 -30.06 10.64 30.24
CA SER A 161 -31.31 10.06 30.72
C SER A 161 -32.44 10.42 29.73
N GLU A 162 -32.94 9.40 29.04
CA GLU A 162 -34.26 9.42 28.41
C GLU A 162 -35.34 9.62 29.47
N THR A 163 -36.21 10.60 29.29
CA THR A 163 -37.56 10.59 29.89
C THR A 163 -38.58 10.88 28.79
N LYS A 164 -39.26 9.81 28.36
CA LYS A 164 -40.59 9.85 27.76
C LYS A 164 -41.58 9.35 28.81
N THR A 165 -42.47 10.23 29.26
CA THR A 165 -43.95 10.10 29.29
C THR A 165 -44.50 11.36 29.93
#